data_AF-A0A9P5E7D2-F1
#
_entry.id   AF-A0A9P5E7D2-F1
#
_cell.length_a   1.000
_cell.length_b   1.000
_cell.length_c   1.000
_cell.angle_alpha   90.00
_cell.angle_beta   90.00
_cell.angle_gamma   90.00
#
_symmetry.space_group_name_H-M   'P 1'
#
loop_
_entity.id
_entity.type
_entity.pdbx_description
1 polymer ?
#
loop_
_entity_poly.entity_id
_entity_poly.type
_entity_poly.pdbx_seq_one_letter_code
_entity_poly.pdbx_strand_id
1 'polypeptide(L)'
;MAPKIAIVYYSMYGHIKQLAEAEKAGIEKAGGSADLFQVPETLPEDVLAKMHAPPKPTDVPTLDDPSVLEGYDAFLLGIPTRYGNFPAQWKA
;
A
#
# COMPACT_ATOMS: atom_id res chain seq x y z
N MET A 1 -24.36 -7.62 -0.03
CA MET A 1 -23.04 -8.12 -0.50
C MET A 1 -22.03 -7.80 0.60
N ALA A 2 -21.01 -8.64 0.81
CA ALA A 2 -19.93 -8.28 1.72
C ALA A 2 -19.15 -7.09 1.12
N PRO A 3 -18.76 -6.07 1.91
CA PRO A 3 -18.04 -4.92 1.38
C PRO A 3 -16.66 -5.34 0.86
N LYS A 4 -16.30 -4.82 -0.31
CA LYS A 4 -14.98 -5.02 -0.92
C LYS A 4 -14.09 -3.81 -0.67
N ILE A 5 -12.99 -4.00 0.05
CA ILE A 5 -12.10 -2.92 0.50
C ILE A 5 -10.75 -2.99 -0.22
N ALA A 6 -10.28 -1.86 -0.74
CA ALA A 6 -8.92 -1.74 -1.26
C ALA A 6 -8.01 -1.14 -0.19
N ILE A 7 -6.94 -1.84 0.15
CA ILE A 7 -5.90 -1.35 1.05
C ILE A 7 -4.71 -0.93 0.19
N VAL A 8 -4.56 0.38 -0.02
CA VAL A 8 -3.50 0.96 -0.85
C VAL A 8 -2.41 1.47 0.08
N TYR A 9 -1.16 1.04 -0.11
CA TYR A 9 -0.08 1.44 0.77
C TYR A 9 1.23 1.76 0.04
N TYR A 10 2.03 2.62 0.66
CA TYR A 10 3.46 2.75 0.35
C TYR A 10 4.27 2.28 1.55
N SER A 11 5.32 1.50 1.34
CA SER A 11 6.17 1.02 2.44
C SER A 11 7.62 0.89 1.97
N MET A 12 8.46 1.83 2.39
CA MET A 12 9.90 1.77 2.09
C MET A 12 10.61 0.69 2.91
N TYR A 13 10.26 0.53 4.19
CA TYR A 13 10.95 -0.36 5.14
C TYR A 13 10.08 -1.50 5.67
N GLY A 14 8.97 -1.82 4.99
CA GLY A 14 8.11 -2.95 5.35
C GLY A 14 7.07 -2.69 6.46
N HIS A 15 7.25 -1.70 7.33
CA HIS A 15 6.33 -1.49 8.47
C HIS A 15 4.88 -1.24 8.05
N ILE A 16 4.65 -0.44 7.00
CA ILE A 16 3.28 -0.17 6.54
C ILE A 16 2.69 -1.39 5.80
N LYS A 17 3.52 -2.21 5.15
CA LYS A 17 3.09 -3.50 4.59
C LYS A 17 2.56 -4.42 5.70
N GLN A 18 3.32 -4.57 6.77
CA GLN A 18 2.92 -5.40 7.92
C GLN A 18 1.61 -4.89 8.54
N LEU A 19 1.43 -3.57 8.63
CA LEU A 19 0.17 -2.98 9.07
C LEU A 19 -0.96 -3.29 8.09
N ALA A 20 -0.76 -3.13 6.79
CA ALA A 20 -1.75 -3.42 5.76
C ALA A 20 -2.21 -4.90 5.77
N GLU A 21 -1.29 -5.84 6.01
CA GLU A 21 -1.60 -7.26 6.18
C GLU A 21 -2.46 -7.53 7.42
N ALA A 22 -2.17 -6.85 8.54
CA ALA A 22 -2.96 -6.95 9.76
C ALA A 22 -4.38 -6.37 9.57
N GLU A 23 -4.49 -5.22 8.89
CA GLU A 23 -5.79 -4.61 8.54
C GLU A 23 -6.61 -5.54 7.62
N LYS A 24 -5.97 -6.14 6.61
CA LYS A 24 -6.59 -7.14 5.73
C LYS A 24 -7.17 -8.31 6.54
N ALA A 25 -6.36 -8.90 7.43
CA ALA A 25 -6.81 -9.99 8.28
C ALA A 25 -8.00 -9.59 9.19
N GLY A 26 -8.00 -8.35 9.68
CA GLY A 26 -9.11 -7.78 10.46
C GLY A 26 -10.41 -7.67 9.66
N ILE A 27 -10.33 -7.15 8.43
CA ILE A 27 -11.47 -7.02 7.50
C ILE A 27 -12.06 -8.39 7.15
N GLU A 28 -11.20 -9.35 6.79
CA GLU A 28 -11.63 -10.70 6.41
C GLU A 28 -12.29 -11.41 7.60
N LYS A 29 -11.76 -11.25 8.82
CA LYS A 29 -12.37 -11.77 10.04
C LYS A 29 -13.75 -11.15 10.34
N ALA A 30 -13.97 -9.89 9.95
CA ALA A 30 -15.24 -9.20 10.09
C ALA A 30 -16.26 -9.55 8.98
N GLY A 31 -15.89 -10.41 8.02
CA GLY A 31 -16.76 -10.85 6.93
C GLY A 31 -16.73 -9.95 5.70
N GLY A 32 -15.78 -9.01 5.60
CA GLY A 32 -15.48 -8.26 4.37
C GLY A 32 -14.45 -8.98 3.49
N SER A 33 -14.19 -8.43 2.31
CA SER A 33 -13.06 -8.85 1.47
C SER A 33 -12.08 -7.69 1.27
N ALA A 34 -10.77 -7.98 1.23
CA ALA A 34 -9.75 -6.96 1.08
C ALA A 34 -8.63 -7.35 0.11
N ASP A 35 -8.34 -6.44 -0.82
CA ASP A 35 -7.22 -6.54 -1.76
C ASP A 35 -6.12 -5.54 -1.37
N LEU A 36 -4.87 -5.98 -1.43
CA LEU A 36 -3.70 -5.15 -1.15
C LEU A 36 -3.15 -4.56 -2.44
N PHE A 37 -2.79 -3.29 -2.41
CA PHE A 37 -2.12 -2.60 -3.50
C PHE A 37 -0.93 -1.79 -3.01
N GLN A 38 0.15 -1.79 -3.79
CA GLN A 38 1.32 -0.95 -3.54
C GLN A 38 1.29 0.31 -4.40
N VAL A 39 1.58 1.46 -3.81
CA VAL A 39 1.86 2.68 -4.58
C VAL A 39 3.19 2.53 -5.31
N PRO A 40 3.32 2.92 -6.60
CA PRO A 40 4.57 2.88 -7.36
C PRO A 40 5.76 3.51 -6.62
N GLU A 41 6.96 2.96 -6.84
CA GLU A 41 8.18 3.57 -6.31
C GLU A 41 8.66 4.67 -7.27
N THR A 42 9.14 5.78 -6.71
CA THR A 42 9.63 6.94 -7.49
C THR A 42 11.14 7.11 -7.36
N LEU A 43 11.77 6.47 -6.38
CA LEU A 43 13.22 6.53 -6.20
C LEU A 43 13.93 5.54 -7.14
N PRO A 44 15.03 5.95 -7.76
CA PRO A 44 15.91 5.03 -8.48
C PRO A 44 16.49 3.94 -7.57
N GLU A 45 16.80 2.77 -8.16
CA GLU A 45 17.35 1.63 -7.43
C GLU A 45 18.66 1.94 -6.69
N ASP A 46 19.53 2.78 -7.25
CA ASP A 46 20.80 3.15 -6.60
C ASP A 46 20.58 3.99 -5.33
N VAL A 47 19.52 4.81 -5.31
CA VAL A 47 19.12 5.56 -4.11
C VAL A 47 18.55 4.63 -3.06
N LEU A 48 17.66 3.70 -3.45
CA LEU A 48 17.10 2.69 -2.55
C LEU A 48 18.19 1.82 -1.91
N ALA A 49 19.20 1.42 -2.69
CA ALA A 49 20.35 0.67 -2.21
C ALA A 49 21.15 1.44 -1.15
N LYS A 50 21.43 2.74 -1.40
CA LYS A 50 22.11 3.63 -0.43
C LYS A 50 21.28 3.84 0.84
N MET A 51 19.95 3.78 0.74
CA MET A 51 19.04 3.89 1.88
C MET A 51 18.84 2.58 2.64
N HIS A 52 19.49 1.49 2.20
CA HIS A 52 19.29 0.13 2.71
C HIS A 52 17.81 -0.28 2.72
N ALA A 53 17.05 0.19 1.74
CA ALA A 53 15.65 -0.20 1.59
C ALA A 53 15.58 -1.68 1.18
N PRO A 54 14.76 -2.51 1.84
CA PRO A 54 14.49 -3.86 1.36
C PRO A 54 13.87 -3.83 -0.04
N PRO A 55 14.04 -4.89 -0.84
CA PRO A 55 13.38 -4.99 -2.13
C PRO A 55 11.87 -4.93 -1.96
N LYS A 56 11.18 -4.33 -2.93
CA LYS A 56 9.72 -4.30 -2.92
C LYS A 56 9.15 -5.73 -3.00
N PRO A 57 8.07 -6.03 -2.28
CA PRO A 57 7.38 -7.31 -2.39
C PRO A 57 6.86 -7.51 -3.82
N THR A 58 6.98 -8.72 -4.35
CA THR A 58 6.48 -9.10 -5.68
C THR A 58 5.12 -9.81 -5.62
N ASP A 59 4.64 -10.11 -4.42
CA ASP A 59 3.39 -10.80 -4.13
C ASP A 59 2.17 -9.87 -4.04
N VAL A 60 2.40 -8.55 -3.97
CA VAL A 60 1.34 -7.54 -3.92
C VAL A 60 1.41 -6.66 -5.18
N PRO A 61 0.33 -6.51 -5.95
CA PRO A 61 0.34 -5.72 -7.18
C PRO A 61 0.59 -4.24 -6.92
N THR A 62 1.27 -3.58 -7.87
CA THR A 62 1.38 -2.13 -7.91
C THR A 62 0.07 -1.54 -8.45
N LEU A 63 -0.40 -0.43 -7.87
CA LEU A 63 -1.53 0.34 -8.37
C LEU A 63 -1.06 1.35 -9.41
N ASP A 64 -0.92 0.91 -10.65
CA ASP A 64 -0.51 1.77 -11.77
C ASP A 64 -1.66 2.58 -12.36
N ASP A 65 -2.89 2.04 -12.31
CA ASP A 65 -4.11 2.72 -12.75
C ASP A 65 -5.09 2.89 -11.57
N PRO A 66 -5.34 4.14 -11.12
CA PRO A 66 -6.30 4.41 -10.06
C PRO A 66 -7.75 4.01 -10.38
N SER A 67 -8.13 3.85 -11.66
CA SER A 67 -9.49 3.45 -12.04
C SER A 67 -9.90 2.08 -11.47
N VAL A 68 -8.91 1.22 -11.16
CA VAL A 68 -9.11 -0.06 -10.45
C VAL A 68 -9.84 0.14 -9.12
N LEU A 69 -9.63 1.28 -8.46
CA LEU A 69 -10.26 1.61 -7.17
C LEU A 69 -11.77 1.85 -7.28
N GLU A 70 -12.29 2.19 -8.46
CA GLU A 70 -13.74 2.41 -8.67
C GLU A 70 -14.58 1.15 -8.42
N GLY A 71 -13.95 -0.04 -8.47
CA GLY A 71 -14.59 -1.32 -8.17
C GLY A 71 -14.68 -1.69 -6.68
N TYR A 72 -14.30 -0.80 -5.77
CA TYR A 72 -14.29 -1.03 -4.32
C TYR A 72 -15.27 -0.13 -3.58
N ASP A 73 -15.81 -0.64 -2.48
CA ASP A 73 -16.78 0.06 -1.63
C ASP A 73 -16.11 0.99 -0.61
N ALA A 74 -14.85 0.71 -0.25
CA ALA A 74 -14.10 1.46 0.74
C ALA A 74 -12.58 1.34 0.52
N PHE A 75 -11.85 2.26 1.16
CA PHE A 75 -10.38 2.33 1.09
C PHE A 75 -9.75 2.42 2.47
N LEU A 76 -8.59 1.78 2.62
CA LEU A 76 -7.63 2.09 3.68
C LEU A 76 -6.31 2.55 3.03
N LEU A 77 -5.77 3.67 3.50
CA LEU A 77 -4.59 4.29 2.92
C LEU A 77 -3.40 4.20 3.89
N GLY A 78 -2.46 3.31 3.59
CA GLY A 78 -1.22 3.11 4.36
C GLY A 78 -0.13 4.11 3.98
N ILE A 79 0.01 5.18 4.77
CA ILE A 79 0.89 6.31 4.44
C ILE A 79 2.01 6.44 5.48
N PRO A 80 3.27 6.13 5.16
CA PRO A 80 4.39 6.41 6.04
C PRO A 80 4.70 7.90 6.00
N THR A 81 4.76 8.55 7.15
CA THR A 81 5.00 9.99 7.20
C THR A 81 6.39 10.38 6.66
N ARG A 82 6.45 11.55 6.01
CA ARG A 82 7.67 12.33 5.82
C ARG A 82 7.39 13.74 6.33
N TYR A 83 8.03 14.11 7.45
CA TYR A 83 7.86 15.40 8.12
C TYR A 83 6.39 15.78 8.41
N GLY A 84 5.55 14.81 8.80
CA GLY A 84 4.13 15.05 9.06
C GLY A 84 3.25 15.12 7.80
N ASN A 85 3.77 14.79 6.61
CA ASN A 85 3.02 14.79 5.36
C ASN A 85 3.16 13.45 4.60
N PHE A 86 2.51 13.35 3.44
CA PHE A 86 2.70 12.24 2.51
C PHE A 86 4.15 12.18 2.03
N PRO A 87 4.69 10.96 1.79
CA PRO A 87 5.94 10.79 1.06
C PRO A 87 5.72 11.12 -0.43
N ALA A 88 6.80 11.37 -1.17
CA ALA A 88 6.72 11.78 -2.58
C ALA A 88 5.95 10.79 -3.45
N GLN A 89 6.12 9.48 -3.19
CA GLN A 89 5.46 8.38 -3.91
C GLN A 89 3.93 8.48 -3.87
N TRP A 90 3.37 8.94 -2.74
CA TRP A 90 1.92 9.11 -2.58
C TRP A 90 1.37 10.35 -3.29
N LYS A 91 2.22 11.32 -3.63
CA LYS A 91 1.83 12.59 -4.29
C LYS A 91 2.15 12.61 -5.79
N ALA A 92 2.75 11.54 -6.31
CA ALA A 92 3.23 11.44 -7.68
C ALA A 92 2.07 11.38 -8.69
#